data_AF-A0AAV4XK24-F1
#
_entry.id   AF-A0AAV4XK24-F1
#
_cell.length_a   1.000
_cell.length_b   1.000
_cell.length_c   1.000
_cell.angle_alpha   90.00
_cell.angle_beta   90.00
_cell.angle_gamma   90.00
#
_symmetry.space_group_name_H-M   'P 1'
#
loop_
_entity.id
_entity.type
_entity.pdbx_description
1 polymer ?
#
loop_
_entity_poly.entity_id
_entity_poly.type
_entity_poly.pdbx_seq_one_letter_code
_entity_poly.pdbx_strand_id
1 'polypeptide(L)'
;MILFKYLKTILLILACKFCFVSSDECSIQTSCEGIIEELRHTYNFEKCWKIIVPPGSFVQLSLESYKSDRACSYTTLTVTVLNRNEPYSFCPSQSAVMPIIASDDVIINFKMYHPHHSFDTSFTMQYKMESFLCSQENSFKCSRSMCIPQSQVCDGVKHCFDGIDEIGCETGVFFAVQGISESRKIATKWLKNKWSNSSVWQENTHRGIIAWYLATDRDDTDIEEKLMVKQLEVETLASLLRNDTSPLTVNQLSMFVNALTVSCRDPRNFHGFDLVKILKQQTEVSSLTNHPTSYLALCNAGESLPINATSELSKTLNSNSEYPFLLDLQAATIMALSCLRNSSQNLPNISFPQTDFENTIERFKTFQKDDGSFGNIYTSAIVTQVSRFSNVNPFDFI
;
A
#
# COMPACT_ATOMS: atom_id res chain seq x y z
N MET A 1 34.59 47.80 6.78
CA MET A 1 33.35 47.12 7.20
C MET A 1 32.55 46.81 5.94
N ILE A 2 32.97 45.87 5.10
CA ILE A 2 32.50 44.47 5.07
C ILE A 2 33.63 43.65 4.42
N LEU A 3 34.50 43.06 5.23
CA LEU A 3 35.61 42.20 4.79
C LEU A 3 35.76 41.00 5.76
N PHE A 4 34.66 40.62 6.42
CA PHE A 4 34.67 39.67 7.54
C PHE A 4 33.52 38.64 7.51
N LYS A 5 32.98 38.28 6.34
CA LYS A 5 31.88 37.30 6.27
C LYS A 5 31.95 36.23 5.17
N TYR A 6 33.00 36.17 4.36
CA TYR A 6 33.08 35.22 3.23
C TYR A 6 34.43 34.47 3.09
N LEU A 7 35.18 34.29 4.19
CA LEU A 7 36.46 33.56 4.19
C LEU A 7 36.53 32.49 5.31
N LYS A 8 35.60 31.55 5.30
CA LYS A 8 35.72 30.21 5.89
C LYS A 8 35.02 29.21 4.92
N THR A 9 35.65 28.94 3.77
CA THR A 9 36.30 27.64 3.46
C THR A 9 35.34 26.45 3.70
N ILE A 10 34.78 25.74 2.70
CA ILE A 10 35.38 25.25 1.44
C ILE A 10 36.88 25.01 1.60
N LEU A 11 37.21 24.08 2.49
CA LEU A 11 38.39 23.21 2.41
C LEU A 11 38.15 22.05 3.38
N LEU A 12 38.57 20.84 3.00
CA LEU A 12 38.49 19.55 3.72
C LEU A 12 37.34 18.61 3.32
N ILE A 13 37.41 18.16 2.07
CA ILE A 13 37.23 16.73 1.76
C ILE A 13 38.63 16.08 1.86
N LEU A 14 38.71 14.94 2.57
CA LEU A 14 39.77 13.91 2.59
C LEU A 14 41.14 14.26 3.23
N ALA A 15 41.35 13.84 4.49
CA ALA A 15 42.37 12.84 4.88
C ALA A 15 42.49 12.67 6.41
N CYS A 16 41.80 11.65 6.93
CA CYS A 16 42.22 10.67 7.95
C CYS A 16 43.46 10.98 8.84
N LYS A 17 43.26 11.07 10.17
CA LYS A 17 43.74 10.06 11.15
C LYS A 17 43.55 10.50 12.62
N PHE A 18 42.82 9.63 13.35
CA PHE A 18 42.90 9.30 14.78
C PHE A 18 42.73 10.39 15.85
N CYS A 19 41.48 10.49 16.34
CA CYS A 19 41.19 10.20 17.74
C CYS A 19 39.98 9.25 17.77
N PHE A 20 40.13 8.08 18.38
CA PHE A 20 39.09 7.08 18.56
C PHE A 20 38.55 7.19 20.00
N VAL A 21 37.20 7.16 20.13
CA VAL A 21 36.38 6.58 21.23
C VAL A 21 36.28 7.40 22.54
N SER A 22 35.11 7.67 23.13
CA SER A 22 33.96 6.78 23.39
C SER A 22 32.58 7.29 22.93
N SER A 23 31.86 6.44 22.19
CA SER A 23 30.42 6.52 21.98
C SER A 23 29.69 5.76 23.08
N ASP A 24 28.79 6.40 23.80
CA ASP A 24 27.76 5.71 24.60
C ASP A 24 26.41 5.85 23.88
N GLU A 25 26.25 5.15 22.75
CA GLU A 25 24.92 4.90 22.19
C GLU A 25 24.29 3.74 22.95
N CYS A 26 23.24 4.01 23.74
CA CYS A 26 22.45 2.96 24.38
C CYS A 26 21.84 2.02 23.33
N SER A 27 21.87 0.72 23.61
CA SER A 27 21.31 -0.28 22.72
C SER A 27 19.78 -0.17 22.67
N ILE A 28 19.24 0.28 21.54
CA ILE A 28 17.81 0.47 21.35
C ILE A 28 17.15 -0.91 21.19
N GLN A 29 16.18 -1.19 22.05
CA GLN A 29 15.33 -2.36 21.97
C GLN A 29 14.06 -2.01 21.19
N THR A 30 13.88 -2.67 20.03
CA THR A 30 12.78 -2.42 19.09
C THR A 30 11.74 -3.54 19.09
N SER A 31 12.01 -4.65 19.79
CA SER A 31 11.07 -5.78 19.94
C SER A 31 10.06 -5.48 21.04
N CYS A 32 8.82 -5.93 20.88
CA CYS A 32 7.72 -5.71 21.84
C CYS A 32 7.78 -6.63 23.06
N GLU A 33 8.47 -7.75 22.96
CA GLU A 33 8.86 -8.59 24.08
C GLU A 33 10.31 -9.01 23.90
N GLY A 34 11.00 -9.25 25.01
CA GLY A 34 12.38 -9.64 24.96
C GLY A 34 12.97 -9.89 26.34
N ILE A 35 14.17 -10.48 26.32
CA ILE A 35 14.96 -10.75 27.51
C ILE A 35 16.25 -9.95 27.38
N ILE A 36 16.52 -9.11 28.37
CA ILE A 36 17.76 -8.36 28.51
C ILE A 36 18.58 -9.08 29.57
N GLU A 37 19.65 -9.73 29.11
CA GLU A 37 20.60 -10.42 29.98
C GLU A 37 22.03 -9.93 29.71
N GLU A 38 22.83 -9.89 30.77
CA GLU A 38 24.25 -9.59 30.67
C GLU A 38 24.98 -10.32 31.79
N LEU A 39 26.07 -11.02 31.44
CA LEU A 39 26.96 -11.73 32.37
C LEU A 39 28.39 -11.28 32.13
N ARG A 40 29.05 -10.78 33.17
CA ARG A 40 30.40 -10.20 33.05
C ARG A 40 31.28 -10.50 34.28
N HIS A 41 32.55 -10.75 33.99
CA HIS A 41 33.66 -10.81 34.95
C HIS A 41 34.64 -9.65 34.67
N THR A 42 34.45 -8.50 35.30
CA THR A 42 35.36 -7.34 35.15
C THR A 42 35.33 -6.46 36.40
N TYR A 43 36.23 -5.47 36.47
CA TYR A 43 36.29 -4.50 37.56
C TYR A 43 35.61 -3.16 37.22
N ASN A 44 35.37 -2.88 35.92
CA ASN A 44 34.64 -1.70 35.46
C ASN A 44 33.81 -2.02 34.21
N PHE A 45 32.53 -1.67 34.21
CA PHE A 45 31.60 -1.87 33.10
C PHE A 45 30.40 -0.92 33.18
N GLU A 46 30.01 -0.34 32.05
CA GLU A 46 28.78 0.44 31.91
C GLU A 46 28.12 0.04 30.60
N LYS A 47 26.82 -0.26 30.65
CA LYS A 47 26.01 -0.53 29.46
C LYS A 47 24.57 -0.11 29.69
N CYS A 48 23.95 0.43 28.65
CA CYS A 48 22.56 0.86 28.69
C CYS A 48 21.71 0.29 27.54
N TRP A 49 20.43 0.13 27.84
CA TRP A 49 19.38 -0.32 26.91
C TRP A 49 18.24 0.69 26.93
N LYS A 50 17.75 1.10 25.76
CA LYS A 50 16.60 2.01 25.64
C LYS A 50 15.42 1.28 25.02
N ILE A 51 14.30 1.22 25.73
CA ILE A 51 13.03 0.67 25.25
C ILE A 51 12.12 1.83 24.88
N ILE A 52 11.71 1.90 23.62
CA ILE A 52 10.81 2.96 23.12
C ILE A 52 9.37 2.49 23.32
N VAL A 53 8.56 3.26 24.06
CA VAL A 53 7.17 2.92 24.34
C VAL A 53 6.24 3.79 23.49
N PRO A 54 5.47 3.21 22.54
CA PRO A 54 4.55 3.98 21.72
C PRO A 54 3.42 4.61 22.54
N PRO A 55 2.87 5.77 22.12
CA PRO A 55 1.76 6.41 22.81
C PRO A 55 0.53 5.47 22.89
N GLY A 56 -0.11 5.39 24.06
CA GLY A 56 -1.25 4.50 24.31
C GLY A 56 -0.90 3.04 24.63
N SER A 57 0.40 2.73 24.78
CA SER A 57 0.90 1.43 25.22
C SER A 57 1.60 1.54 26.57
N PHE A 58 1.83 0.40 27.22
CA PHE A 58 2.68 0.31 28.41
C PHE A 58 3.63 -0.88 28.30
N VAL A 59 4.80 -0.76 28.94
CA VAL A 59 5.77 -1.84 29.08
C VAL A 59 5.75 -2.37 30.51
N GLN A 60 5.69 -3.68 30.64
CA GLN A 60 5.85 -4.41 31.89
C GLN A 60 7.26 -5.00 31.93
N LEU A 61 8.05 -4.61 32.94
CA LEU A 61 9.42 -5.06 33.17
C LEU A 61 9.48 -5.94 34.42
N SER A 62 10.02 -7.13 34.29
CA SER A 62 10.15 -8.11 35.37
C SER A 62 11.61 -8.51 35.53
N LEU A 63 12.19 -8.26 36.71
CA LEU A 63 13.53 -8.72 37.03
C LEU A 63 13.47 -10.19 37.47
N GLU A 64 14.00 -11.10 36.65
CA GLU A 64 13.97 -12.54 36.95
C GLU A 64 15.13 -12.96 37.84
N SER A 65 16.33 -12.47 37.55
CA SER A 65 17.52 -12.81 38.33
C SER A 65 18.51 -11.64 38.36
N TYR A 66 19.16 -11.46 39.51
CA TYR A 66 20.29 -10.55 39.66
C TYR A 66 21.25 -11.13 40.69
N LYS A 67 22.45 -11.55 40.24
CA LYS A 67 23.50 -12.14 41.07
C LYS A 67 24.75 -11.28 41.00
N SER A 68 25.38 -11.07 42.15
CA SER A 68 26.65 -10.36 42.29
C SER A 68 27.39 -10.89 43.51
N ASP A 69 28.69 -11.13 43.36
CA ASP A 69 29.56 -11.58 44.45
C ASP A 69 29.89 -10.47 45.48
N ARG A 70 29.40 -9.25 45.24
CA ARG A 70 29.67 -8.05 46.05
C ARG A 70 28.39 -7.27 46.35
N ALA A 71 28.44 -6.48 47.42
CA ALA A 71 27.32 -5.64 47.87
C ALA A 71 26.95 -4.53 46.87
N CYS A 72 25.73 -3.96 46.98
CA CYS A 72 25.18 -2.93 46.07
C CYS A 72 26.03 -1.66 45.91
N SER A 73 27.04 -1.46 46.76
CA SER A 73 27.98 -0.33 46.67
C SER A 73 28.81 -0.34 45.39
N TYR A 74 28.94 -1.49 44.70
CA TYR A 74 29.82 -1.66 43.54
C TYR A 74 29.08 -2.04 42.25
N THR A 75 27.78 -2.36 42.34
CA THR A 75 26.94 -2.76 41.20
C THR A 75 25.58 -2.10 41.27
N THR A 76 25.26 -1.28 40.28
CA THR A 76 23.98 -0.57 40.22
C THR A 76 23.25 -0.93 38.94
N LEU A 77 22.06 -1.52 39.10
CA LEU A 77 21.09 -1.70 38.04
C LEU A 77 19.96 -0.68 38.26
N THR A 78 19.83 0.27 37.36
CA THR A 78 18.85 1.37 37.45
C THR A 78 17.94 1.37 36.25
N VAL A 79 16.63 1.48 36.49
CA VAL A 79 15.61 1.64 35.46
C VAL A 79 15.00 3.03 35.58
N THR A 80 15.21 3.86 34.57
CA THR A 80 14.73 5.24 34.52
C THR A 80 13.61 5.34 33.50
N VAL A 81 12.50 5.98 33.87
CA VAL A 81 11.38 6.28 32.96
C VAL A 81 11.44 7.78 32.67
N LEU A 82 11.44 8.20 31.39
CA LEU A 82 11.78 9.58 30.99
C LEU A 82 10.97 10.69 31.69
N ASN A 83 9.72 10.44 32.09
CA ASN A 83 8.85 11.42 32.77
C ASN A 83 8.69 11.19 34.29
N ARG A 84 9.46 10.28 34.90
CA ARG A 84 9.47 10.07 36.36
C ARG A 84 10.76 10.60 36.98
N ASN A 85 10.60 11.27 38.12
CA ASN A 85 11.72 11.90 38.82
C ASN A 85 12.62 10.91 39.58
N GLU A 86 12.15 9.71 39.89
CA GLU A 86 12.93 8.72 40.67
C GLU A 86 13.18 7.44 39.86
N PRO A 87 14.46 7.06 39.64
CA PRO A 87 14.82 5.81 38.99
C PRO A 87 14.66 4.62 39.95
N TYR A 88 14.16 3.50 39.41
CA TYR A 88 14.09 2.25 40.16
C TYR A 88 15.49 1.64 40.27
N SER A 89 16.00 1.53 41.49
CA SER A 89 17.33 0.96 41.76
C SER A 89 17.20 -0.44 42.33
N PHE A 90 17.90 -1.40 41.73
CA PHE A 90 17.85 -2.81 42.10
C PHE A 90 19.13 -3.27 42.78
N CYS A 91 18.98 -4.19 43.73
CA CYS A 91 20.04 -4.73 44.55
C CYS A 91 20.05 -6.28 44.50
N PRO A 92 21.22 -6.94 44.43
CA PRO A 92 21.31 -8.41 44.35
C PRO A 92 20.69 -9.16 45.55
N SER A 93 20.51 -8.49 46.69
CA SER A 93 19.99 -9.07 47.94
C SER A 93 18.46 -8.95 48.11
N GLN A 94 17.73 -8.42 47.12
CA GLN A 94 16.27 -8.28 47.18
C GLN A 94 15.57 -9.45 46.49
N SER A 95 14.69 -10.15 47.22
CA SER A 95 13.85 -11.20 46.66
C SER A 95 12.57 -10.60 46.06
N ALA A 96 12.30 -10.93 44.79
CA ALA A 96 11.08 -10.64 44.02
C ALA A 96 10.60 -9.17 44.07
N VAL A 97 11.07 -8.38 43.09
CA VAL A 97 10.56 -7.02 42.89
C VAL A 97 9.27 -7.10 42.07
N MET A 98 8.24 -6.34 42.46
CA MET A 98 7.03 -6.23 41.65
C MET A 98 7.37 -5.75 40.23
N PRO A 99 6.65 -6.22 39.19
CA PRO A 99 6.90 -5.78 37.83
C PRO A 99 6.70 -4.27 37.73
N ILE A 100 7.65 -3.59 37.06
CA ILE A 100 7.55 -2.15 36.78
C ILE A 100 6.65 -1.99 35.56
N ILE A 101 5.63 -1.15 35.67
CA ILE A 101 4.76 -0.77 34.56
C ILE A 101 5.06 0.69 34.20
N ALA A 102 5.42 0.95 32.95
CA ALA A 102 5.72 2.28 32.44
C ALA A 102 4.98 2.56 31.12
N SER A 103 4.40 3.75 30.98
CA SER A 103 3.72 4.22 29.77
C SER A 103 4.61 5.10 28.87
N ASP A 104 5.84 5.36 29.30
CA ASP A 104 6.83 6.20 28.62
C ASP A 104 8.12 5.40 28.39
N ASP A 105 8.98 5.90 27.49
CA ASP A 105 10.31 5.36 27.20
C ASP A 105 11.09 5.01 28.48
N VAL A 106 11.70 3.83 28.46
CA VAL A 106 12.45 3.28 29.59
C VAL A 106 13.92 3.13 29.23
N ILE A 107 14.81 3.57 30.12
CA ILE A 107 16.25 3.39 30.02
C ILE A 107 16.69 2.48 31.15
N ILE A 108 17.26 1.34 30.79
CA ILE A 108 17.87 0.40 31.72
C ILE A 108 19.37 0.64 31.65
N ASN A 109 19.98 0.88 32.81
CA ASN A 109 21.41 1.16 32.91
C ASN A 109 22.04 0.22 33.94
N PHE A 110 23.09 -0.48 33.51
CA PHE A 110 23.83 -1.42 34.33
C PHE A 110 25.28 -0.96 34.46
N LYS A 111 25.68 -0.66 35.69
CA LYS A 111 27.02 -0.17 36.03
C LYS A 111 27.68 -1.04 37.08
N MET A 112 28.96 -1.30 36.87
CA MET A 112 29.81 -2.03 37.79
C MET A 112 31.14 -1.29 37.93
N TYR A 113 31.57 -1.08 39.17
CA TYR A 113 32.86 -0.47 39.47
C TYR A 113 33.43 -1.03 40.77
N HIS A 114 34.64 -1.58 40.72
CA HIS A 114 35.43 -1.93 41.90
C HIS A 114 36.90 -1.54 41.68
N PRO A 115 37.54 -0.86 42.64
CA PRO A 115 38.83 -0.21 42.41
C PRO A 115 40.00 -1.17 42.13
N HIS A 116 39.96 -2.43 42.61
CA HIS A 116 41.13 -3.33 42.57
C HIS A 116 40.86 -4.81 42.23
N HIS A 117 39.62 -5.22 42.01
CA HIS A 117 39.27 -6.64 41.84
C HIS A 117 38.13 -6.81 40.84
N SER A 118 38.27 -7.78 39.93
CA SER A 118 37.16 -8.27 39.12
C SER A 118 36.28 -9.22 39.92
N PHE A 119 34.99 -9.24 39.59
CA PHE A 119 34.01 -10.11 40.22
C PHE A 119 32.89 -10.43 39.25
N ASP A 120 32.16 -11.51 39.51
CA ASP A 120 31.08 -11.96 38.64
C ASP A 120 29.79 -11.22 38.97
N THR A 121 29.14 -10.73 37.91
CA THR A 121 27.81 -10.12 37.99
C THR A 121 26.97 -10.57 36.81
N SER A 122 25.70 -10.85 37.08
CA SER A 122 24.73 -11.21 36.05
C SER A 122 23.35 -10.72 36.40
N PHE A 123 22.62 -10.19 35.43
CA PHE A 123 21.18 -9.93 35.57
C PHE A 123 20.40 -10.43 34.36
N THR A 124 19.14 -10.77 34.59
CA THR A 124 18.16 -11.16 33.57
C THR A 124 16.87 -10.40 33.82
N MET A 125 16.44 -9.62 32.83
CA MET A 125 15.23 -8.83 32.88
C MET A 125 14.34 -9.13 31.67
N GLN A 126 13.13 -9.58 31.92
CA GLN A 126 12.13 -9.78 30.88
C GLN A 126 11.29 -8.52 30.74
N TYR A 127 10.98 -8.14 29.51
CA TYR A 127 10.06 -7.05 29.23
C TYR A 127 9.00 -7.48 28.23
N LYS A 128 7.79 -6.96 28.42
CA LYS A 128 6.64 -7.21 27.55
C LYS A 128 5.84 -5.92 27.38
N MET A 129 5.58 -5.54 26.15
CA MET A 129 4.73 -4.40 25.81
C MET A 129 3.29 -4.88 25.59
N GLU A 130 2.34 -4.12 26.11
CA GLU A 130 0.92 -4.32 25.85
C GLU A 130 0.28 -2.99 25.47
N SER A 131 -0.63 -3.03 24.49
CA SER A 131 -1.43 -1.89 24.07
C SER A 131 -2.84 -2.00 24.64
N PHE A 132 -3.37 -0.90 25.17
CA PHE A 132 -4.74 -0.82 25.69
C PHE A 132 -5.80 -1.01 24.58
N LEU A 133 -5.41 -0.82 23.31
CA LEU A 133 -6.31 -0.82 22.16
C LEU A 133 -6.64 -2.23 21.64
N CYS A 134 -5.80 -3.25 21.89
CA CYS A 134 -6.00 -4.60 21.35
C CYS A 134 -7.23 -5.34 21.88
N SER A 135 -7.89 -4.80 22.92
CA SER A 135 -9.08 -5.38 23.55
C SER A 135 -10.38 -4.78 23.01
N GLN A 136 -10.32 -3.84 22.06
CA GLN A 136 -11.50 -3.19 21.47
C GLN A 136 -11.85 -3.81 20.11
N GLU A 137 -13.15 -3.97 19.82
CA GLU A 137 -13.67 -4.58 18.57
C GLU A 137 -13.24 -3.83 17.29
N ASN A 138 -12.90 -2.54 17.40
CA ASN A 138 -12.49 -1.68 16.28
C ASN A 138 -10.96 -1.41 16.27
N SER A 139 -10.15 -2.41 16.59
CA SER A 139 -8.70 -2.30 16.58
C SER A 139 -8.05 -3.18 15.51
N PHE A 140 -7.04 -2.63 14.85
CA PHE A 140 -6.22 -3.34 13.86
C PHE A 140 -4.89 -3.72 14.50
N LYS A 141 -4.52 -5.01 14.38
CA LYS A 141 -3.30 -5.56 14.96
C LYS A 141 -2.15 -5.49 13.95
N CYS A 142 -1.16 -4.66 14.23
CA CYS A 142 0.11 -4.64 13.51
C CYS A 142 0.89 -5.96 13.74
N SER A 143 1.82 -6.27 12.84
CA SER A 143 2.61 -7.51 12.82
C SER A 143 3.40 -7.81 14.12
N ARG A 144 3.61 -6.82 14.98
CA ARG A 144 4.41 -6.92 16.22
C ARG A 144 3.61 -6.69 17.50
N SER A 145 2.33 -7.04 17.53
CA SER A 145 1.48 -6.94 18.74
C SER A 145 1.18 -5.50 19.22
N MET A 146 1.44 -4.51 18.38
CA MET A 146 0.87 -3.17 18.54
C MET A 146 -0.51 -3.13 17.89
N CYS A 147 -1.49 -2.49 18.53
CA CYS A 147 -2.80 -2.28 17.93
C CYS A 147 -3.07 -0.79 17.77
N ILE A 148 -3.60 -0.43 16.60
CA ILE A 148 -4.05 0.92 16.25
C ILE A 148 -5.59 0.91 16.09
N PRO A 149 -6.27 2.05 16.23
CA PRO A 149 -7.68 2.17 15.88
C PRO A 149 -7.90 1.83 14.40
N GLN A 150 -9.01 1.19 14.06
CA GLN A 150 -9.36 0.90 12.67
C GLN A 150 -9.43 2.16 11.79
N SER A 151 -9.70 3.34 12.39
CA SER A 151 -9.69 4.63 11.69
C SER A 151 -8.31 5.11 11.25
N GLN A 152 -7.24 4.51 11.77
CA GLN A 152 -5.84 4.81 11.42
C GLN A 152 -5.26 3.81 10.40
N VAL A 153 -6.11 2.96 9.83
CA VAL A 153 -5.74 2.04 8.76
C VAL A 153 -6.10 2.70 7.43
N CYS A 154 -5.15 2.79 6.51
CA CYS A 154 -5.31 3.41 5.19
C CYS A 154 -5.68 4.90 5.23
N ASP A 155 -5.16 5.65 6.21
CA ASP A 155 -5.40 7.09 6.33
C ASP A 155 -4.27 7.93 5.71
N GLY A 156 -3.30 7.28 5.06
CA GLY A 156 -2.17 7.91 4.39
C GLY A 156 -1.03 8.25 5.34
N VAL A 157 -1.15 7.93 6.64
CA VAL A 157 -0.11 8.14 7.63
C VAL A 157 0.31 6.79 8.20
N LYS A 158 1.63 6.58 8.23
CA LYS A 158 2.20 5.35 8.78
C LYS A 158 2.10 5.34 10.32
N HIS A 159 1.13 4.61 10.85
CA HIS A 159 0.91 4.34 12.26
C HIS A 159 1.53 3.03 12.72
N CYS A 160 1.53 1.95 11.91
CA CYS A 160 2.28 0.75 12.26
C CYS A 160 3.78 0.94 11.98
N PHE A 161 4.64 0.38 12.85
CA PHE A 161 6.10 0.41 12.66
C PHE A 161 6.56 -0.15 11.31
N ASP A 162 5.93 -1.25 10.88
CA ASP A 162 6.21 -1.90 9.60
C ASP A 162 5.42 -1.26 8.44
N GLY A 163 4.49 -0.34 8.72
CA GLY A 163 3.66 0.35 7.73
C GLY A 163 2.57 -0.51 7.11
N ILE A 164 2.27 -1.65 7.72
CA ILE A 164 1.27 -2.61 7.23
C ILE A 164 -0.16 -2.07 7.27
N ASP A 165 -0.40 -1.06 8.10
CA ASP A 165 -1.62 -0.26 8.11
C ASP A 165 -1.85 0.53 6.81
N GLU A 166 -0.79 0.75 6.03
CA GLU A 166 -0.84 1.46 4.74
C GLU A 166 -0.59 0.54 3.53
N ILE A 167 -0.45 -0.77 3.75
CA ILE A 167 -0.19 -1.77 2.69
C ILE A 167 -1.49 -2.50 2.35
N GLY A 168 -1.78 -2.67 1.06
CA GLY A 168 -3.04 -3.27 0.60
C GLY A 168 -4.23 -2.31 0.67
N CYS A 169 -3.97 -1.02 0.90
CA CYS A 169 -4.94 0.07 0.88
C CYS A 169 -5.37 0.46 -0.54
N GLU A 170 -5.61 -0.53 -1.41
CA GLU A 170 -6.23 -0.35 -2.74
C GLU A 170 -7.64 0.29 -2.64
N THR A 171 -8.09 0.59 -1.42
CA THR A 171 -9.39 1.06 -1.02
C THR A 171 -9.35 2.12 0.10
N GLY A 172 -8.34 2.99 0.20
CA GLY A 172 -8.30 4.06 1.24
C GLY A 172 -9.56 4.94 1.33
N VAL A 173 -10.33 5.05 0.24
CA VAL A 173 -11.62 5.77 0.21
C VAL A 173 -12.72 5.03 0.99
N PHE A 174 -12.69 3.69 1.07
CA PHE A 174 -13.74 2.89 1.69
C PHE A 174 -13.82 3.05 3.21
N PHE A 175 -12.70 3.43 3.85
CA PHE A 175 -12.64 3.73 5.27
C PHE A 175 -12.74 5.24 5.56
N ALA A 176 -12.26 6.09 4.63
CA ALA A 176 -12.29 7.53 4.78
C ALA A 176 -13.68 8.17 4.58
N VAL A 177 -14.56 7.55 3.77
CA VAL A 177 -15.90 8.09 3.49
C VAL A 177 -16.96 7.11 3.98
N GLN A 178 -17.73 7.55 4.98
CA GLN A 178 -18.83 6.75 5.55
C GLN A 178 -19.87 6.39 4.48
N GLY A 179 -20.29 5.13 4.45
CA GLY A 179 -21.37 4.65 3.58
C GLY A 179 -20.93 4.11 2.21
N ILE A 180 -19.65 4.24 1.82
CA ILE A 180 -19.17 3.66 0.54
C ILE A 180 -19.24 2.13 0.55
N SER A 181 -18.79 1.50 1.64
CA SER A 181 -18.83 0.03 1.76
C SER A 181 -20.26 -0.52 1.67
N GLU A 182 -21.22 0.16 2.29
CA GLU A 182 -22.64 -0.23 2.22
C GLU A 182 -23.22 0.01 0.82
N SER A 183 -22.91 1.16 0.21
CA SER A 183 -23.32 1.47 -1.17
C SER A 183 -22.79 0.44 -2.16
N ARG A 184 -21.54 -0.01 -1.99
CA ARG A 184 -20.97 -1.11 -2.79
C ARG A 184 -21.78 -2.39 -2.65
N LYS A 185 -22.10 -2.81 -1.42
CA LYS A 185 -22.90 -4.02 -1.16
C LYS A 185 -24.31 -3.96 -1.76
N ILE A 186 -24.97 -2.79 -1.66
CA ILE A 186 -26.29 -2.59 -2.26
C ILE A 186 -26.20 -2.69 -3.78
N ALA A 187 -25.20 -2.04 -4.39
CA ALA A 187 -24.99 -2.05 -5.83
C ALA A 187 -24.66 -3.45 -6.38
N THR A 188 -23.78 -4.21 -5.72
CA THR A 188 -23.44 -5.58 -6.14
C THR A 188 -24.64 -6.51 -5.99
N LYS A 189 -25.41 -6.41 -4.91
CA LYS A 189 -26.66 -7.16 -4.75
C LYS A 189 -27.67 -6.84 -5.86
N TRP A 190 -27.83 -5.56 -6.23
CA TRP A 190 -28.67 -5.16 -7.35
C TRP A 190 -28.19 -5.75 -8.68
N LEU A 191 -26.88 -5.74 -8.93
CA LEU A 191 -26.27 -6.28 -10.15
C LEU A 191 -26.52 -7.80 -10.27
N LYS A 192 -26.38 -8.55 -9.17
CA LYS A 192 -26.68 -9.99 -9.12
C LYS A 192 -28.16 -10.29 -9.32
N ASN A 193 -29.05 -9.49 -8.74
CA ASN A 193 -30.50 -9.64 -8.96
C ASN A 193 -30.91 -9.40 -10.43
N LYS A 194 -30.18 -8.53 -11.14
CA LYS A 194 -30.42 -8.33 -12.58
C LYS A 194 -30.10 -9.56 -13.41
N TRP A 195 -29.15 -10.40 -12.97
CA TRP A 195 -28.83 -11.67 -13.60
C TRP A 195 -29.90 -12.76 -13.31
N SER A 196 -30.32 -12.91 -12.06
CA SER A 196 -31.12 -14.05 -11.59
C SER A 196 -32.59 -14.08 -12.09
N ASN A 197 -33.21 -12.92 -12.38
CA ASN A 197 -34.64 -12.83 -12.74
C ASN A 197 -34.94 -13.01 -14.25
N SER A 198 -34.42 -14.08 -14.87
CA SER A 198 -34.70 -14.49 -16.27
C SER A 198 -34.25 -13.55 -17.40
N SER A 199 -33.61 -12.43 -17.07
CA SER A 199 -32.98 -11.53 -18.04
C SER A 199 -31.48 -11.59 -17.83
N VAL A 200 -30.83 -12.55 -18.52
CA VAL A 200 -29.38 -12.52 -18.76
C VAL A 200 -28.98 -11.09 -19.13
N TRP A 201 -27.76 -10.64 -18.82
CA TRP A 201 -27.30 -9.28 -19.16
C TRP A 201 -27.31 -8.93 -20.67
N GLN A 202 -27.82 -9.83 -21.52
CA GLN A 202 -27.99 -9.68 -22.97
C GLN A 202 -26.66 -9.24 -23.59
N GLU A 203 -26.68 -8.17 -24.38
CA GLU A 203 -25.48 -7.63 -25.03
C GLU A 203 -24.47 -7.04 -24.03
N ASN A 204 -24.83 -6.87 -22.76
CA ASN A 204 -23.98 -6.26 -21.72
C ASN A 204 -23.31 -7.28 -20.80
N THR A 205 -23.36 -8.58 -21.11
CA THR A 205 -22.74 -9.64 -20.28
C THR A 205 -21.27 -9.34 -19.95
N HIS A 206 -20.49 -8.92 -20.94
CA HIS A 206 -19.09 -8.52 -20.73
C HIS A 206 -18.95 -7.38 -19.70
N ARG A 207 -19.82 -6.36 -19.74
CA ARG A 207 -19.78 -5.22 -18.80
C ARG A 207 -20.18 -5.65 -17.39
N GLY A 208 -21.23 -6.47 -17.28
CA GLY A 208 -21.70 -6.98 -16.00
C GLY A 208 -20.63 -7.84 -15.31
N ILE A 209 -19.93 -8.70 -16.07
CA ILE A 209 -18.83 -9.51 -15.53
C ILE A 209 -17.66 -8.65 -15.08
N ILE A 210 -17.23 -7.69 -15.91
CA ILE A 210 -16.15 -6.77 -15.53
C ILE A 210 -16.54 -6.02 -14.24
N ALA A 211 -17.76 -5.48 -14.15
CA ALA A 211 -18.22 -4.74 -12.98
C ALA A 211 -18.33 -5.63 -11.73
N TRP A 212 -18.83 -6.87 -11.87
CA TRP A 212 -18.95 -7.83 -10.78
C TRP A 212 -17.59 -8.17 -10.17
N TYR A 213 -16.69 -8.72 -10.99
CA TYR A 213 -15.39 -9.22 -10.55
C TYR A 213 -14.45 -8.12 -10.04
N LEU A 214 -14.62 -6.86 -10.48
CA LEU A 214 -13.86 -5.73 -9.94
C LEU A 214 -14.47 -5.16 -8.65
N ALA A 215 -15.71 -5.51 -8.30
CA ALA A 215 -16.42 -4.98 -7.13
C ALA A 215 -16.55 -5.99 -5.97
N THR A 216 -16.52 -7.29 -6.26
CA THR A 216 -16.73 -8.36 -5.27
C THR A 216 -15.49 -9.24 -5.09
N ASP A 217 -15.37 -9.81 -3.90
CA ASP A 217 -14.41 -10.89 -3.65
C ASP A 217 -14.87 -12.15 -4.39
N ARG A 218 -13.92 -12.98 -4.83
CA ARG A 218 -14.21 -14.22 -5.56
C ARG A 218 -14.77 -15.28 -4.62
N ASP A 219 -15.88 -15.89 -5.03
CA ASP A 219 -16.46 -17.04 -4.36
C ASP A 219 -16.53 -18.23 -5.33
N ASP A 220 -15.55 -19.13 -5.25
CA ASP A 220 -15.48 -20.33 -6.10
C ASP A 220 -16.64 -21.30 -5.87
N THR A 221 -17.45 -21.11 -4.82
CA THR A 221 -18.63 -21.96 -4.55
C THR A 221 -19.89 -21.43 -5.21
N ASP A 222 -19.90 -20.18 -5.68
CA ASP A 222 -21.07 -19.55 -6.31
C ASP A 222 -21.32 -20.10 -7.71
N ILE A 223 -22.42 -20.85 -7.86
CA ILE A 223 -22.84 -21.45 -9.13
C ILE A 223 -23.28 -20.37 -10.12
N GLU A 224 -23.91 -19.29 -9.64
CA GLU A 224 -24.35 -18.20 -10.52
C GLU A 224 -23.14 -17.50 -11.13
N GLU A 225 -22.07 -17.28 -10.37
CA GLU A 225 -20.82 -16.70 -10.87
C GLU A 225 -20.20 -17.52 -12.00
N LYS A 226 -20.17 -18.84 -11.85
CA LYS A 226 -19.70 -19.75 -12.91
C LYS A 226 -20.60 -19.69 -14.15
N LEU A 227 -21.92 -19.59 -13.96
CA LEU A 227 -22.87 -19.50 -15.06
C LEU A 227 -22.71 -18.21 -15.87
N MET A 228 -22.46 -17.08 -15.19
CA MET A 228 -22.18 -15.79 -15.85
C MET A 228 -20.98 -15.91 -16.80
N VAL A 229 -19.88 -16.50 -16.33
CA VAL A 229 -18.67 -16.67 -17.15
C VAL A 229 -18.90 -17.65 -18.30
N LYS A 230 -19.68 -18.72 -18.10
CA LYS A 230 -20.05 -19.62 -19.19
C LYS A 230 -20.91 -18.96 -20.26
N GLN A 231 -21.84 -18.09 -19.87
CA GLN A 231 -22.60 -17.30 -20.82
C GLN A 231 -21.69 -16.40 -21.67
N LEU A 232 -20.70 -15.74 -21.06
CA LEU A 232 -19.71 -14.92 -21.78
C LEU A 232 -18.91 -15.74 -22.80
N GLU A 233 -18.45 -16.94 -22.42
CA GLU A 233 -17.73 -17.84 -23.33
C GLU A 233 -18.60 -18.20 -24.55
N VAL A 234 -19.88 -18.54 -24.32
CA VAL A 234 -20.83 -18.88 -25.41
C VAL A 234 -21.09 -17.69 -26.32
N GLU A 235 -21.34 -16.50 -25.76
CA GLU A 235 -21.56 -15.27 -26.54
C GLU A 235 -20.32 -14.90 -27.37
N THR A 236 -19.13 -14.97 -26.77
CA THR A 236 -17.87 -14.68 -27.44
C THR A 236 -17.66 -15.63 -28.62
N LEU A 237 -17.85 -16.93 -28.40
CA LEU A 237 -17.72 -17.95 -29.45
C LEU A 237 -18.76 -17.74 -30.57
N ALA A 238 -20.01 -17.45 -30.22
CA ALA A 238 -21.07 -17.20 -31.18
C ALA A 238 -20.77 -15.96 -32.06
N SER A 239 -20.23 -14.89 -31.49
CA SER A 239 -19.82 -13.71 -32.23
C SER A 239 -18.63 -13.98 -33.16
N LEU A 240 -17.66 -14.79 -32.73
CA LEU A 240 -16.52 -15.20 -33.57
C LEU A 240 -16.96 -16.06 -34.76
N LEU A 241 -17.90 -16.97 -34.56
CA LEU A 241 -18.40 -17.84 -35.63
C LEU A 241 -19.30 -17.10 -36.63
N ARG A 242 -19.92 -15.98 -36.24
CA ARG A 242 -20.76 -15.13 -37.11
C ARG A 242 -19.98 -14.05 -37.85
N ASN A 243 -18.65 -14.09 -37.83
CA ASN A 243 -17.79 -13.04 -38.36
C ASN A 243 -18.08 -12.68 -39.84
N ASP A 244 -18.49 -13.65 -40.66
CA ASP A 244 -18.83 -13.43 -42.07
C ASP A 244 -20.12 -12.61 -42.27
N THR A 245 -21.08 -12.74 -41.34
CA THR A 245 -22.38 -12.05 -41.40
C THR A 245 -22.43 -10.77 -40.60
N SER A 246 -21.70 -10.72 -39.49
CA SER A 246 -21.67 -9.62 -38.54
C SER A 246 -20.28 -9.58 -37.89
N PRO A 247 -19.30 -8.90 -38.52
CA PRO A 247 -17.94 -8.89 -38.04
C PRO A 247 -17.84 -8.21 -36.68
N LEU A 248 -17.00 -8.77 -35.81
CA LEU A 248 -16.72 -8.21 -34.49
C LEU A 248 -16.00 -6.87 -34.63
N THR A 249 -16.55 -5.83 -33.99
CA THR A 249 -15.86 -4.54 -33.89
C THR A 249 -14.69 -4.64 -32.91
N VAL A 250 -13.67 -3.80 -33.11
CA VAL A 250 -12.50 -3.69 -32.22
C VAL A 250 -12.93 -3.46 -30.78
N ASN A 251 -13.95 -2.63 -30.57
CA ASN A 251 -14.51 -2.34 -29.25
C ASN A 251 -15.13 -3.58 -28.61
N GLN A 252 -15.99 -4.30 -29.33
CA GLN A 252 -16.63 -5.51 -28.81
C GLN A 252 -15.58 -6.58 -28.48
N LEU A 253 -14.60 -6.78 -29.37
CA LEU A 253 -13.52 -7.72 -29.11
C LEU A 253 -12.68 -7.31 -27.88
N SER A 254 -12.37 -6.02 -27.72
CA SER A 254 -11.64 -5.53 -26.54
C SER A 254 -12.40 -5.75 -25.24
N MET A 255 -13.72 -5.64 -25.26
CA MET A 255 -14.58 -5.89 -24.10
C MET A 255 -14.62 -7.38 -23.74
N PHE A 256 -14.70 -8.28 -24.73
CA PHE A 256 -14.61 -9.72 -24.49
C PHE A 256 -13.24 -10.10 -23.92
N VAL A 257 -12.14 -9.58 -24.47
CA VAL A 257 -10.79 -9.80 -23.95
C VAL A 257 -10.68 -9.34 -22.50
N ASN A 258 -11.12 -8.12 -22.17
CA ASN A 258 -11.11 -7.62 -20.79
C ASN A 258 -11.95 -8.48 -19.84
N ALA A 259 -13.16 -8.88 -20.25
CA ALA A 259 -14.05 -9.69 -19.43
C ALA A 259 -13.46 -11.08 -19.15
N LEU A 260 -12.81 -11.70 -20.15
CA LEU A 260 -12.09 -12.96 -19.99
C LEU A 260 -10.89 -12.80 -19.04
N THR A 261 -10.08 -11.75 -19.22
CA THR A 261 -8.93 -11.46 -18.36
C THR A 261 -9.34 -11.28 -16.89
N VAL A 262 -10.37 -10.46 -16.62
CA VAL A 262 -10.86 -10.19 -15.26
C VAL A 262 -11.47 -11.43 -14.61
N SER A 263 -12.14 -12.28 -15.39
CA SER A 263 -12.69 -13.57 -14.92
C SER A 263 -11.66 -14.72 -14.89
N CYS A 264 -10.36 -14.40 -15.04
CA CYS A 264 -9.26 -15.37 -15.05
C CYS A 264 -9.42 -16.51 -16.09
N ARG A 265 -9.95 -16.16 -17.26
CA ARG A 265 -9.92 -17.01 -18.46
C ARG A 265 -8.79 -16.54 -19.38
N ASP A 266 -8.12 -17.47 -20.04
CA ASP A 266 -7.02 -17.14 -20.97
C ASP A 266 -7.58 -16.72 -22.34
N PRO A 267 -7.50 -15.43 -22.73
CA PRO A 267 -7.98 -14.97 -24.03
C PRO A 267 -7.05 -15.35 -25.20
N ARG A 268 -5.81 -15.79 -24.93
CA ARG A 268 -4.86 -16.26 -25.98
C ARG A 268 -5.14 -17.70 -26.40
N ASN A 269 -5.75 -18.49 -25.52
CA ASN A 269 -6.13 -19.87 -25.76
C ASN A 269 -7.65 -20.08 -25.58
N PHE A 270 -8.43 -19.30 -26.31
CA PHE A 270 -9.89 -19.33 -26.23
C PHE A 270 -10.47 -20.26 -27.30
N HIS A 271 -10.73 -21.53 -26.96
CA HIS A 271 -11.33 -22.52 -27.87
C HIS A 271 -10.63 -22.64 -29.24
N GLY A 272 -9.30 -22.49 -29.27
CA GLY A 272 -8.50 -22.51 -30.51
C GLY A 272 -8.33 -21.15 -31.20
N PHE A 273 -8.90 -20.08 -30.64
CA PHE A 273 -8.70 -18.70 -31.08
C PHE A 273 -7.75 -17.96 -30.13
N ASP A 274 -6.86 -17.16 -30.71
CA ASP A 274 -6.05 -16.17 -30.00
C ASP A 274 -6.69 -14.79 -30.16
N LEU A 275 -7.55 -14.43 -29.20
CA LEU A 275 -8.34 -13.20 -29.27
C LEU A 275 -7.46 -11.95 -29.12
N VAL A 276 -6.37 -12.06 -28.37
CA VAL A 276 -5.41 -10.98 -28.14
C VAL A 276 -4.68 -10.65 -29.43
N LYS A 277 -4.24 -11.68 -30.17
CA LYS A 277 -3.62 -11.52 -31.49
C LYS A 277 -4.57 -10.94 -32.52
N ILE A 278 -5.83 -11.41 -32.56
CA ILE A 278 -6.85 -10.87 -33.46
C ILE A 278 -7.10 -9.39 -33.14
N LEU A 279 -7.22 -9.05 -31.85
CA LEU A 279 -7.41 -7.66 -31.40
C LEU A 279 -6.25 -6.77 -31.84
N LYS A 280 -5.01 -7.20 -31.63
CA LYS A 280 -3.81 -6.46 -32.04
C LYS A 280 -3.81 -6.18 -33.54
N GLN A 281 -4.10 -7.18 -34.37
CA GLN A 281 -4.17 -7.03 -35.82
C GLN A 281 -5.26 -6.02 -36.23
N GLN A 282 -6.44 -6.09 -35.62
CA GLN A 282 -7.51 -5.14 -35.93
C GLN A 282 -7.16 -3.71 -35.50
N THR A 283 -6.46 -3.53 -34.37
CA THR A 283 -6.00 -2.22 -33.90
C THR A 283 -4.92 -1.60 -34.79
N GLU A 284 -4.06 -2.42 -35.42
CA GLU A 284 -3.03 -1.93 -36.35
C GLU A 284 -3.64 -1.49 -37.69
N VAL A 285 -4.71 -2.14 -38.14
CA VAL A 285 -5.38 -1.83 -39.41
C VAL A 285 -6.29 -0.60 -39.31
N SER A 286 -6.88 -0.34 -38.14
CA SER A 286 -7.99 0.62 -37.97
C SER A 286 -7.58 1.94 -37.30
N SER A 287 -6.71 2.73 -37.92
CA SER A 287 -6.21 4.01 -37.35
C SER A 287 -7.28 5.09 -37.08
N LEU A 288 -8.49 4.97 -37.65
CA LEU A 288 -9.57 5.96 -37.53
C LEU A 288 -10.65 5.62 -36.48
N THR A 289 -10.68 4.40 -35.94
CA THR A 289 -11.72 3.93 -35.01
C THR A 289 -11.16 3.33 -33.73
N ASN A 290 -9.85 3.46 -33.50
CA ASN A 290 -9.19 2.92 -32.32
C ASN A 290 -9.66 3.67 -31.07
N HIS A 291 -10.38 2.95 -30.21
CA HIS A 291 -10.75 3.46 -28.89
C HIS A 291 -9.67 3.12 -27.85
N PRO A 292 -9.44 3.99 -26.85
CA PRO A 292 -8.51 3.73 -25.75
C PRO A 292 -8.74 2.38 -25.05
N THR A 293 -9.98 1.87 -25.04
CA THR A 293 -10.35 0.59 -24.46
C THR A 293 -9.63 -0.61 -25.11
N SER A 294 -9.32 -0.55 -26.41
CA SER A 294 -8.60 -1.64 -27.08
C SER A 294 -7.14 -1.71 -26.63
N TYR A 295 -6.48 -0.55 -26.52
CA TYR A 295 -5.13 -0.44 -25.96
C TYR A 295 -5.07 -0.88 -24.49
N LEU A 296 -6.07 -0.49 -23.69
CA LEU A 296 -6.19 -0.95 -22.31
C LEU A 296 -6.36 -2.48 -22.24
N ALA A 297 -7.19 -3.08 -23.11
CA ALA A 297 -7.41 -4.52 -23.15
C ALA A 297 -6.14 -5.31 -23.52
N LEU A 298 -5.41 -4.84 -24.53
CA LEU A 298 -4.12 -5.42 -24.92
C LEU A 298 -3.11 -5.36 -23.78
N CYS A 299 -3.01 -4.21 -23.11
CA CYS A 299 -2.11 -4.02 -21.98
C CYS A 299 -2.47 -4.93 -20.79
N ASN A 300 -3.76 -5.01 -20.42
CA ASN A 300 -4.23 -5.91 -19.37
C ASN A 300 -3.97 -7.39 -19.70
N ALA A 301 -3.96 -7.76 -20.98
CA ALA A 301 -3.60 -9.10 -21.45
C ALA A 301 -2.08 -9.34 -21.57
N GLY A 302 -1.25 -8.39 -21.11
CA GLY A 302 0.21 -8.46 -21.17
C GLY A 302 0.79 -8.44 -22.58
N GLU A 303 0.04 -7.92 -23.57
CA GLU A 303 0.49 -7.84 -24.96
C GLU A 303 1.20 -6.52 -25.25
N SER A 304 2.22 -6.55 -26.12
CA SER A 304 2.88 -5.33 -26.59
C SER A 304 1.92 -4.50 -27.44
N LEU A 305 1.82 -3.21 -27.16
CA LEU A 305 1.03 -2.31 -27.99
C LEU A 305 1.69 -1.99 -29.33
N PRO A 306 0.90 -1.59 -30.34
CA PRO A 306 1.41 -1.03 -31.59
C PRO A 306 2.35 0.17 -31.38
N ILE A 307 3.31 0.37 -32.28
CA ILE A 307 4.34 1.43 -32.18
C ILE A 307 3.71 2.84 -32.17
N ASN A 308 2.61 3.03 -32.90
CA ASN A 308 1.85 4.28 -32.97
C ASN A 308 0.93 4.54 -31.76
N ALA A 309 0.76 3.58 -30.84
CA ALA A 309 -0.22 3.66 -29.78
C ALA A 309 -0.06 4.91 -28.89
N THR A 310 1.17 5.24 -28.47
CA THR A 310 1.40 6.42 -27.62
C THR A 310 1.14 7.74 -28.34
N SER A 311 1.44 7.81 -29.64
CA SER A 311 1.13 8.99 -30.46
C SER A 311 -0.38 9.16 -30.65
N GLU A 312 -1.11 8.06 -30.87
CA GLU A 312 -2.57 8.11 -31.00
C GLU A 312 -3.25 8.50 -29.70
N LEU A 313 -2.84 7.91 -28.58
CA LEU A 313 -3.37 8.26 -27.25
C LEU A 313 -3.06 9.71 -26.88
N SER A 314 -1.86 10.22 -27.19
CA SER A 314 -1.51 11.64 -26.99
C SER A 314 -2.40 12.59 -27.80
N LYS A 315 -2.77 12.25 -29.04
CA LYS A 315 -3.73 13.04 -29.83
C LYS A 315 -5.10 13.14 -29.14
N THR A 316 -5.55 12.06 -28.50
CA THR A 316 -6.81 12.05 -27.75
C THR A 316 -6.75 12.95 -26.50
N LEU A 317 -5.63 12.92 -25.76
CA LEU A 317 -5.44 13.80 -24.60
C LEU A 317 -5.45 15.29 -24.99
N ASN A 318 -4.77 15.62 -26.08
CA ASN A 318 -4.61 16.98 -26.59
C ASN A 318 -5.78 17.46 -27.45
N SER A 319 -6.81 16.63 -27.66
CA SER A 319 -8.01 17.04 -28.39
C SER A 319 -8.81 18.06 -27.60
N ASN A 320 -9.20 19.15 -28.27
CA ASN A 320 -10.06 20.22 -27.75
C ASN A 320 -11.44 20.20 -28.41
N SER A 321 -11.81 19.08 -29.05
CA SER A 321 -13.09 18.98 -29.75
C SER A 321 -14.29 19.04 -28.78
N GLU A 322 -15.29 19.84 -29.10
CA GLU A 322 -16.51 20.00 -28.28
C GLU A 322 -17.51 18.84 -28.45
N TYR A 323 -17.05 17.59 -28.28
CA TYR A 323 -17.97 16.44 -28.25
C TYR A 323 -18.33 16.02 -26.81
N PRO A 324 -19.57 15.59 -26.55
CA PRO A 324 -20.06 15.34 -25.18
C PRO A 324 -19.27 14.30 -24.38
N PHE A 325 -18.58 13.38 -25.06
CA PHE A 325 -17.89 12.23 -24.48
C PHE A 325 -16.36 12.40 -24.42
N LEU A 326 -15.84 13.62 -24.60
CA LEU A 326 -14.40 13.90 -24.62
C LEU A 326 -13.74 13.51 -23.30
N LEU A 327 -14.37 13.86 -22.18
CA LEU A 327 -13.88 13.53 -20.85
C LEU A 327 -13.82 12.01 -20.63
N ASP A 328 -14.85 11.27 -21.07
CA ASP A 328 -14.89 9.81 -20.96
C ASP A 328 -13.74 9.18 -21.77
N LEU A 329 -13.50 9.69 -22.97
CA LEU A 329 -12.44 9.18 -23.85
C LEU A 329 -11.04 9.49 -23.29
N GLN A 330 -10.84 10.71 -22.76
CA GLN A 330 -9.60 11.10 -22.11
C GLN A 330 -9.36 10.27 -20.85
N ALA A 331 -10.39 9.98 -20.06
CA ALA A 331 -10.27 9.15 -18.88
C ALA A 331 -9.84 7.71 -19.25
N ALA A 332 -10.48 7.11 -20.26
CA ALA A 332 -10.07 5.82 -20.78
C ALA A 332 -8.64 5.82 -21.35
N THR A 333 -8.21 6.93 -21.96
CA THR A 333 -6.85 7.13 -22.46
C THR A 333 -5.83 7.14 -21.33
N ILE A 334 -6.13 7.84 -20.23
CA ILE A 334 -5.25 7.86 -19.06
C ILE A 334 -5.16 6.47 -18.42
N MET A 335 -6.25 5.71 -18.34
CA MET A 335 -6.20 4.32 -17.86
C MET A 335 -5.30 3.44 -18.74
N ALA A 336 -5.41 3.55 -20.06
CA ALA A 336 -4.55 2.82 -21.00
C ALA A 336 -3.06 3.21 -20.85
N LEU A 337 -2.76 4.51 -20.78
CA LEU A 337 -1.40 5.01 -20.57
C LEU A 337 -0.84 4.61 -19.21
N SER A 338 -1.66 4.57 -18.15
CA SER A 338 -1.22 4.11 -16.84
C SER A 338 -0.77 2.65 -16.86
N CYS A 339 -1.56 1.78 -17.50
CA CYS A 339 -1.17 0.38 -17.67
C CYS A 339 0.17 0.27 -18.42
N LEU A 340 0.39 1.10 -19.46
CA LEU A 340 1.67 1.15 -20.18
C LEU A 340 2.83 1.61 -19.33
N ARG A 341 2.64 2.63 -18.48
CA ARG A 341 3.67 3.13 -17.58
C ARG A 341 4.09 2.06 -16.56
N ASN A 342 3.16 1.24 -16.11
CA ASN A 342 3.48 0.14 -15.20
C ASN A 342 4.21 -1.02 -15.94
N SER A 343 3.80 -1.30 -17.17
CA SER A 343 4.40 -2.35 -18.02
C SER A 343 5.78 -1.96 -18.60
N SER A 344 6.07 -0.66 -18.75
CA SER A 344 7.31 -0.16 -19.36
C SER A 344 8.59 -0.42 -18.56
N GLN A 345 8.50 -0.95 -17.33
CA GLN A 345 9.66 -1.57 -16.67
C GLN A 345 10.27 -2.72 -17.50
N ASN A 346 9.53 -3.26 -18.47
CA ASN A 346 9.97 -4.35 -19.36
C ASN A 346 10.18 -3.96 -20.84
N LEU A 347 10.06 -2.68 -21.25
CA LEU A 347 10.13 -2.28 -22.67
C LEU A 347 10.98 -1.01 -22.88
N PRO A 348 12.22 -1.12 -23.40
CA PRO A 348 13.20 -0.02 -23.41
C PRO A 348 13.05 1.05 -24.53
N ASN A 349 12.02 1.02 -25.41
CA ASN A 349 12.03 1.80 -26.66
C ASN A 349 10.78 2.63 -27.00
N ILE A 350 9.84 2.85 -26.07
CA ILE A 350 8.64 3.67 -26.34
C ILE A 350 8.70 4.95 -25.52
N SER A 351 8.70 6.12 -26.18
CA SER A 351 8.62 7.42 -25.50
C SER A 351 7.24 7.60 -24.88
N PHE A 352 7.17 7.68 -23.55
CA PHE A 352 5.93 7.93 -22.83
C PHE A 352 5.58 9.43 -22.85
N PRO A 353 4.33 9.83 -23.20
CA PRO A 353 3.91 11.23 -23.22
C PRO A 353 3.62 11.77 -21.81
N GLN A 354 4.69 12.00 -21.03
CA GLN A 354 4.59 12.39 -19.62
C GLN A 354 3.82 13.69 -19.40
N THR A 355 4.15 14.72 -20.19
CA THR A 355 3.58 16.05 -20.04
C THR A 355 2.09 16.09 -20.39
N ASP A 356 1.67 15.41 -21.46
CA ASP A 356 0.25 15.31 -21.85
C ASP A 356 -0.57 14.57 -20.78
N PHE A 357 0.02 13.52 -20.21
CA PHE A 357 -0.59 12.72 -19.15
C PHE A 357 -0.85 13.57 -17.90
N GLU A 358 0.17 14.28 -17.40
CA GLU A 358 0.06 15.14 -16.22
C GLU A 358 -0.89 16.32 -16.44
N ASN A 359 -0.78 17.01 -17.59
CA ASN A 359 -1.65 18.14 -17.93
C ASN A 359 -3.12 17.73 -17.98
N THR A 360 -3.43 16.53 -18.50
CA THR A 360 -4.82 16.06 -18.57
C THR A 360 -5.39 15.77 -17.18
N ILE A 361 -4.58 15.21 -16.27
CA ILE A 361 -4.99 14.96 -14.89
C ILE A 361 -5.29 16.26 -14.16
N GLU A 362 -4.44 17.27 -14.31
CA GLU A 362 -4.69 18.62 -13.76
C GLU A 362 -5.96 19.22 -14.38
N ARG A 363 -6.18 19.05 -15.69
CA ARG A 363 -7.40 19.50 -16.34
C ARG A 363 -8.65 18.81 -15.78
N PHE A 364 -8.60 17.52 -15.42
CA PHE A 364 -9.75 16.88 -14.77
C PHE A 364 -10.13 17.57 -13.48
N LYS A 365 -9.16 17.95 -12.63
CA LYS A 365 -9.44 18.70 -11.39
C LYS A 365 -10.23 19.99 -11.65
N THR A 366 -9.90 20.70 -12.74
CA THR A 366 -10.63 21.93 -13.11
C THR A 366 -12.07 21.70 -13.58
N PHE A 367 -12.42 20.49 -14.01
CA PHE A 367 -13.78 20.12 -14.43
C PHE A 367 -14.64 19.56 -13.30
N GLN A 368 -14.08 19.37 -12.11
CA GLN A 368 -14.85 18.94 -10.96
C GLN A 368 -15.78 20.07 -10.51
N LYS A 369 -17.06 19.74 -10.33
CA LYS A 369 -18.07 20.67 -9.82
C LYS A 369 -18.02 20.73 -8.29
N ASP A 370 -18.70 21.73 -7.71
CA ASP A 370 -18.81 21.91 -6.26
C ASP A 370 -19.45 20.71 -5.53
N ASP A 371 -20.24 19.90 -6.25
CA ASP A 371 -20.84 18.65 -5.73
C ASP A 371 -19.90 17.43 -5.86
N GLY A 372 -18.66 17.64 -6.30
CA GLY A 372 -17.65 16.61 -6.53
C GLY A 372 -17.81 15.86 -7.86
N SER A 373 -18.86 16.12 -8.64
CA SER A 373 -19.15 15.39 -9.87
C SER A 373 -18.43 15.95 -11.11
N PHE A 374 -18.23 15.10 -12.11
CA PHE A 374 -17.68 15.44 -13.43
C PHE A 374 -18.80 15.50 -14.47
N GLY A 375 -19.74 16.44 -14.29
CA GLY A 375 -20.82 16.64 -15.25
C GLY A 375 -22.03 15.74 -15.00
N ASN A 376 -21.91 14.44 -15.28
CA ASN A 376 -22.94 13.43 -15.08
C ASN A 376 -22.39 12.18 -14.36
N ILE A 377 -23.27 11.27 -13.93
CA ILE A 377 -22.87 10.09 -13.15
C ILE A 377 -21.95 9.11 -13.91
N TYR A 378 -22.12 8.98 -15.22
CA TYR A 378 -21.33 8.07 -16.06
C TYR A 378 -19.90 8.58 -16.23
N THR A 379 -19.76 9.87 -16.52
CA THR A 379 -18.46 10.53 -16.64
C THR A 379 -17.75 10.60 -15.31
N SER A 380 -18.49 10.86 -14.22
CA SER A 380 -17.94 10.80 -12.87
C SER A 380 -17.38 9.39 -12.57
N ALA A 381 -18.12 8.33 -12.89
CA ALA A 381 -17.70 6.96 -12.62
C ALA A 381 -16.40 6.55 -13.34
N ILE A 382 -16.14 7.05 -14.55
CA ILE A 382 -14.90 6.73 -15.29
C ILE A 382 -13.74 7.66 -14.91
N VAL A 383 -14.00 8.94 -14.65
CA VAL A 383 -12.96 9.90 -14.22
C VAL A 383 -12.45 9.55 -12.82
N THR A 384 -13.31 9.12 -11.89
CA THR A 384 -12.86 8.68 -10.55
C THR A 384 -11.96 7.43 -10.60
N GLN A 385 -12.06 6.59 -11.65
CA GLN A 385 -11.12 5.49 -11.83
C GLN A 385 -9.71 5.99 -12.17
N VAL A 386 -9.59 7.11 -12.89
CA VAL A 386 -8.30 7.72 -13.25
C VAL A 386 -7.52 8.17 -12.03
N SER A 387 -8.20 8.73 -11.03
CA SER A 387 -7.58 9.19 -9.77
C SER A 387 -6.79 8.11 -9.05
N ARG A 388 -7.11 6.82 -9.29
CA ARG A 388 -6.41 5.68 -8.69
C ARG A 388 -5.02 5.41 -9.29
N PHE A 389 -4.74 5.99 -10.45
CA PHE A 389 -3.60 5.62 -11.29
C PHE A 389 -2.55 6.74 -11.42
N SER A 390 -2.82 7.91 -10.85
CA SER A 390 -2.06 9.13 -11.11
C SER A 390 -0.98 9.44 -10.08
N ASN A 391 -0.73 8.59 -9.05
CA ASN A 391 0.02 8.97 -7.84
C ASN A 391 -0.52 10.26 -7.17
N VAL A 392 -1.70 10.73 -7.58
CA VAL A 392 -2.42 11.85 -7.00
C VAL A 392 -3.15 11.31 -5.79
N ASN A 393 -3.08 12.05 -4.69
CA ASN A 393 -3.73 11.65 -3.46
C ASN A 393 -5.24 11.46 -3.74
N PRO A 394 -5.88 10.34 -3.37
CA PRO A 394 -7.31 10.16 -3.55
C PRO A 394 -8.15 11.29 -2.92
N PHE A 395 -7.59 11.98 -1.92
CA PHE A 395 -8.16 13.15 -1.27
C PHE A 395 -8.07 14.46 -2.09
N ASP A 396 -7.28 14.52 -3.16
CA ASP A 396 -7.26 15.69 -4.07
C ASP A 396 -8.50 15.76 -4.97
N PHE A 397 -9.40 14.77 -4.88
CA PHE A 397 -10.66 14.66 -5.61
C PHE A 397 -11.90 14.63 -4.69
N ILE A 398 -11.73 14.90 -3.38
CA ILE A 398 -12.82 14.93 -2.39
C ILE A 398 -13.00 16.35 -1.86
#